data_AF-A0A2V6HBI2-F1
#
_entry.id   AF-A0A2V6HBI2-F1
#
_cell.length_a   1.000
_cell.length_b   1.000
_cell.length_c   1.000
_cell.angle_alpha   90.00
_cell.angle_beta   90.00
_cell.angle_gamma   90.00
#
_symmetry.space_group_name_H-M   'P 1'
#
loop_
_entity.id
_entity.type
_entity.pdbx_description
1 polymer ?
#
loop_
_entity_poly.entity_id
_entity_poly.type
_entity_poly.pdbx_seq_one_letter_code
_entity_poly.pdbx_strand_id
1 'polypeptide(L)'
;MVQPAHIHGEGKLMAPVTMSRIADALTGEGFATESEVQHILTELNHAAADSETVISLPRIFQVWGTRANGDYGLLHEAFSWHLN
;
A
#
# COMPACT_ATOMS: atom_id res chain seq x y z
N MET A 1 -17.98 -6.26 -11.51
CA MET A 1 -16.93 -6.46 -10.47
C MET A 1 -17.42 -5.79 -9.20
N VAL A 2 -17.36 -6.48 -8.05
CA VAL A 2 -17.81 -5.93 -6.75
C VAL A 2 -16.60 -5.87 -5.82
N GLN A 3 -16.38 -4.74 -5.17
CA GLN A 3 -15.34 -4.58 -4.15
C GLN A 3 -15.95 -4.77 -2.76
N PRO A 4 -15.42 -5.67 -1.92
CA PRO A 4 -15.84 -5.79 -0.53
C PRO A 4 -15.56 -4.48 0.22
N ALA A 5 -16.60 -3.95 0.86
CA ALA A 5 -16.54 -2.79 1.73
C ALA A 5 -17.26 -3.12 3.04
N HIS A 6 -16.66 -2.73 4.16
CA HIS A 6 -17.09 -3.11 5.49
C HIS A 6 -17.30 -1.86 6.34
N ILE A 7 -18.49 -1.75 6.91
CA ILE A 7 -18.81 -0.79 7.98
C ILE A 7 -18.65 -1.42 9.38
N HIS A 8 -18.70 -2.77 9.45
CA HIS A 8 -18.53 -3.55 10.66
C HIS A 8 -17.80 -4.87 10.36
N GLY A 9 -17.33 -5.54 11.40
CA GLY A 9 -16.77 -6.90 11.35
C GLY A 9 -15.29 -6.95 10.97
N GLU A 10 -14.78 -8.17 10.90
CA GLU A 10 -13.33 -8.45 10.76
C GLU A 10 -12.70 -7.92 9.47
N GLY A 11 -13.51 -7.65 8.43
CA GLY A 11 -13.02 -7.04 7.19
C GLY A 11 -12.37 -5.68 7.39
N LYS A 12 -12.71 -4.96 8.48
CA LYS A 12 -12.07 -3.70 8.85
C LYS A 12 -10.67 -3.86 9.47
N LEU A 13 -10.30 -5.07 9.90
CA LEU A 13 -9.04 -5.35 10.61
C LEU A 13 -7.84 -5.60 9.69
N MET A 14 -8.00 -5.58 8.38
CA MET A 14 -6.88 -5.91 7.48
C MET A 14 -5.70 -4.96 7.59
N ALA A 15 -5.94 -3.65 7.72
CA ALA A 15 -4.87 -2.69 7.91
C ALA A 15 -4.11 -2.91 9.25
N PRO A 16 -4.77 -2.96 10.42
CA PRO A 16 -4.05 -3.18 11.68
C PRO A 16 -3.37 -4.56 11.76
N VAL A 17 -3.99 -5.63 11.23
CA VAL A 17 -3.36 -6.96 11.18
C VAL A 17 -2.11 -6.95 10.29
N THR A 18 -2.17 -6.27 9.14
CA THR A 18 -1.01 -6.16 8.25
C THR A 18 0.11 -5.36 8.90
N MET A 19 -0.21 -4.20 9.49
CA MET A 19 0.77 -3.37 10.22
C MET A 19 1.45 -4.16 11.34
N SER A 20 0.68 -4.90 12.14
CA SER A 20 1.21 -5.72 13.24
C SER A 20 2.17 -6.81 12.74
N ARG A 21 1.91 -7.39 11.56
CA ARG A 21 2.78 -8.43 10.97
C ARG A 21 4.08 -7.90 10.40
N ILE A 22 4.16 -6.62 10.05
CA ILE A 22 5.36 -6.00 9.50
C ILE A 22 6.10 -5.11 10.51
N ALA A 23 5.54 -4.92 11.70
CA ALA A 23 6.07 -4.06 12.76
C ALA A 23 7.57 -4.32 13.04
N ASP A 24 7.92 -5.58 13.34
CA ASP A 24 9.29 -5.95 13.69
C ASP A 24 10.29 -5.65 12.57
N ALA A 25 9.88 -5.86 11.32
CA ALA A 25 10.71 -5.56 10.15
C ALA A 25 10.92 -4.04 9.98
N LEU A 26 9.87 -3.24 10.19
CA LEU A 26 9.97 -1.78 10.11
C LEU A 26 10.89 -1.22 11.18
N THR A 27 10.80 -1.72 12.42
CA THR A 27 11.69 -1.29 13.51
C THR A 27 13.11 -1.80 13.34
N GLY A 28 13.27 -3.06 12.89
CA GLY A 28 14.59 -3.69 12.70
C GLY A 28 15.42 -3.02 11.60
N GLU A 29 14.77 -2.57 10.53
CA GLU A 29 15.40 -1.87 9.41
C GLU A 29 15.47 -0.34 9.62
N GLY A 30 14.98 0.16 10.77
CA GLY A 30 14.99 1.60 11.09
C GLY A 30 14.03 2.45 10.26
N PHE A 31 13.01 1.85 9.64
CA PHE A 31 11.96 2.58 8.91
C PHE A 31 10.95 3.25 9.83
N ALA A 32 10.81 2.78 11.06
CA ALA A 32 9.95 3.37 12.08
C ALA A 32 10.48 3.06 13.49
N THR A 33 10.15 3.92 14.45
CA THR A 33 10.33 3.65 15.88
C THR A 33 9.19 2.80 16.43
N GLU A 34 9.42 2.13 17.56
CA GLU A 34 8.38 1.37 18.26
C GLU A 34 7.16 2.24 18.62
N SER A 35 7.40 3.49 19.06
CA SER A 35 6.31 4.44 19.35
C SER A 35 5.48 4.81 18.13
N GLU A 36 6.11 4.98 16.96
CA GLU A 36 5.38 5.26 15.71
C GLU A 36 4.54 4.06 15.30
N VAL A 37 5.09 2.84 15.39
CA VAL A 37 4.36 1.61 15.11
C VAL A 37 3.14 1.47 16.02
N GLN A 38 3.30 1.69 17.33
CA GLN A 38 2.19 1.59 18.28
C GLN A 38 1.13 2.66 18.05
N HIS A 39 1.55 3.88 17.70
CA HIS A 39 0.62 4.95 17.35
C HIS A 39 -0.20 4.60 16.11
N ILE A 40 0.46 4.12 15.03
CA ILE A 40 -0.22 3.68 13.81
C ILE A 40 -1.21 2.54 14.11
N LEU A 41 -0.80 1.53 14.89
CA LEU A 41 -1.69 0.44 15.28
C LEU A 41 -2.90 0.94 16.07
N THR A 42 -2.73 1.90 16.97
CA THR A 42 -3.83 2.49 17.74
C THR A 42 -4.84 3.17 16.82
N GLU A 43 -4.37 4.03 15.92
CA GLU A 43 -5.25 4.77 15.00
C GLU A 43 -5.95 3.85 13.99
N LEU A 44 -5.24 2.83 13.48
CA LEU A 44 -5.84 1.83 12.60
C LEU A 44 -6.94 1.02 13.30
N ASN A 45 -6.76 0.69 14.59
CA ASN A 45 -7.79 0.00 15.36
C ASN A 45 -8.97 0.92 15.70
N HIS A 46 -8.73 2.20 15.99
CA HIS A 46 -9.80 3.20 16.14
C HIS A 46 -10.64 3.32 14.87
N ALA A 47 -10.01 3.48 13.72
CA ALA A 47 -10.70 3.53 12.42
C ALA A 47 -11.47 2.24 12.13
N ALA A 48 -10.92 1.08 12.51
CA ALA A 48 -11.60 -0.20 12.37
C ALA A 48 -12.83 -0.34 13.28
N ALA A 49 -12.79 0.23 14.49
CA ALA A 49 -13.90 0.20 15.45
C ALA A 49 -15.01 1.21 15.14
N ASP A 50 -14.70 2.32 14.47
CA ASP A 50 -15.65 3.38 14.16
C ASP A 50 -16.73 2.98 13.14
N SER A 51 -18.00 3.00 13.54
CA SER A 51 -19.14 2.68 12.66
C SER A 51 -19.38 3.69 11.53
N GLU A 52 -18.85 4.91 11.63
CA GLU A 52 -18.94 5.93 10.59
C GLU A 52 -17.83 5.77 9.53
N THR A 53 -16.86 4.91 9.80
CA THR A 53 -15.75 4.61 8.89
C THR A 53 -16.02 3.35 8.05
N VAL A 54 -15.93 3.49 6.72
CA VAL A 54 -15.98 2.38 5.76
C VAL A 54 -14.55 1.97 5.39
N ILE A 55 -14.23 0.68 5.51
CA ILE A 55 -12.93 0.11 5.09
C ILE A 55 -13.15 -0.96 4.02
N SER A 56 -12.38 -0.92 2.94
CA SER A 56 -12.34 -1.95 1.91
C SER A 56 -11.05 -2.74 1.96
N LEU A 57 -11.06 -3.91 1.34
CA LEU A 57 -9.84 -4.70 1.12
C LEU A 57 -8.99 -4.10 -0.01
N PRO A 58 -7.66 -4.30 0.01
CA PRO A 58 -6.79 -3.93 -1.11
C PRO A 58 -7.30 -4.56 -2.41
N ARG A 59 -7.38 -3.76 -3.46
CA ARG A 59 -7.82 -4.26 -4.76
C ARG A 59 -6.62 -4.82 -5.53
N ILE A 60 -6.54 -6.14 -5.58
CA ILE A 60 -5.46 -6.86 -6.26
C ILE A 60 -5.88 -7.10 -7.72
N PHE A 61 -5.00 -6.73 -8.64
CA PHE A 61 -5.17 -7.01 -10.07
C PHE A 61 -3.98 -7.85 -10.56
N GLN A 62 -4.27 -8.90 -11.31
CA GLN A 62 -3.25 -9.60 -12.08
C GLN A 62 -3.24 -9.02 -13.50
N VAL A 63 -2.10 -8.48 -13.92
CA VAL A 63 -1.93 -7.87 -15.23
C VAL A 63 -0.80 -8.55 -16.00
N TRP A 64 -0.89 -8.52 -17.33
CA TRP A 64 0.14 -8.99 -18.25
C TRP A 64 0.58 -7.82 -19.10
N GLY A 65 1.88 -7.58 -19.19
CA GLY A 65 2.47 -6.56 -20.06
C GLY A 65 3.28 -7.20 -21.17
N THR A 66 3.22 -6.63 -22.37
CA THR A 66 4.18 -6.94 -23.44
C THR A 66 5.27 -5.87 -23.44
N ARG A 67 6.49 -6.25 -23.84
CA ARG A 67 7.53 -5.25 -24.15
C ARG A 67 7.02 -4.40 -25.31
N ALA A 68 7.10 -3.08 -25.21
CA ALA A 68 6.89 -2.21 -26.36
C ALA A 68 7.91 -2.60 -27.44
N ASN A 69 7.44 -3.04 -28.61
CA ASN A 69 8.30 -3.21 -29.78
C ASN A 69 8.63 -1.80 -30.32
N GLY A 70 9.46 -1.07 -29.59
CA GLY A 70 9.97 0.24 -29.99
C GLY A 70 11.41 0.11 -30.43
N ASP A 71 11.69 0.51 -31.68
CA ASP A 71 13.03 0.80 -32.16
C ASP A 71 13.80 1.60 -31.10
N TYR A 72 14.89 1.02 -30.60
CA TYR A 72 15.75 1.57 -29.55
C TYR A 72 16.43 2.91 -29.93
N GLY A 73 16.22 3.43 -31.14
CA GLY A 73 16.79 4.68 -31.62
C GLY A 73 16.13 5.95 -31.09
N LEU A 74 14.81 5.96 -30.86
CA LEU A 74 14.08 7.21 -30.55
C LEU A 74 14.07 7.57 -29.05
N LEU A 75 14.25 6.59 -28.15
CA LEU A 75 14.25 6.85 -26.70
C LEU A 75 15.58 7.41 -26.19
N HIS A 76 16.68 7.18 -26.90
CA HIS A 76 18.00 7.70 -26.53
C HIS A 76 18.12 9.21 -26.83
N GLU A 77 17.48 9.70 -27.89
CA GLU A 77 17.47 11.13 -28.22
C GLU A 77 16.60 11.94 -27.24
N ALA A 78 15.45 11.41 -26.81
CA ALA A 78 14.52 12.13 -25.93
C ALA A 78 15.07 12.38 -24.51
N PHE A 79 15.91 11.49 -23.98
CA PHE A 79 16.51 11.64 -22.64
C PHE A 79 17.90 12.28 -22.62
N SER A 80 18.55 12.45 -23.77
CA SER A 80 19.84 13.17 -23.88
C SER A 80 19.69 14.69 -23.75
N TRP A 81 18.54 15.25 -24.14
CA TRP A 81 18.29 16.71 -24.13
C TRP A 81 18.02 17.33 -22.75
N HIS A 82 18.02 16.56 -21.66
CA HIS A 82 17.82 17.08 -20.29
C HIS A 82 19.06 16.99 -19.40
N LEU A 83 20.23 16.62 -19.95
CA LEU A 83 21.50 16.53 -19.22
C LEU A 83 22.64 17.37 -19.82
N ASN A 84 22.33 18.44 -20.57
CA ASN A 84 23.29 19.52 -20.88
C ASN A 84 22.67 20.89 -20.61
#